data_AF-A0A535L8Y2-F1
#
_entry.id   AF-A0A535L8Y2-F1
#
_cell.length_a   1.000
_cell.length_b   1.000
_cell.length_c   1.000
_cell.angle_alpha   90.00
_cell.angle_beta   90.00
_cell.angle_gamma   90.00
#
_symmetry.space_group_name_H-M   'P 1'
#
loop_
_entity.id
_entity.type
_entity.pdbx_description
1 polymer ?
#
loop_
_entity_poly.entity_id
_entity_poly.type
_entity_poly.pdbx_seq_one_letter_code
_entity_poly.pdbx_strand_id
1 'polypeptide(L)'
;MKPVLEDLFIGPSASPSFSQGFLWEDSRRRVRVVWASMTVADSTRVMLFHEFGRLPVFYFPMQDARMDLMEATEQHTFSPLKGEAAYWTIRIGDRVAEHAAWSYPNPLPSGPQLQGYLALYWEQMDAWYEEEQQVFAHARDPYKRVDVLPSSRHVRIVLGGLTIVDTRRPQLVL
;
A
#
# COMPACT_ATOMS: atom_id res chain seq x y z
N MET A 1 -8.04 -18.01 14.97
CA MET A 1 -7.90 -16.88 14.03
C MET A 1 -6.52 -16.98 13.40
N LYS A 2 -6.40 -16.95 12.07
CA LYS A 2 -5.08 -16.93 11.42
C LYS A 2 -4.37 -15.62 11.76
N PRO A 3 -3.05 -15.61 12.00
CA PRO A 3 -2.31 -14.38 12.18
C PRO A 3 -2.36 -13.56 10.89
N VAL A 4 -2.55 -12.25 11.02
CA VAL A 4 -2.60 -11.32 9.91
C VAL A 4 -1.16 -10.93 9.53
N LEU A 5 -0.82 -11.00 8.24
CA LEU A 5 0.58 -10.89 7.77
C LEU A 5 1.22 -9.55 8.16
N GLU A 6 0.45 -8.48 8.06
CA GLU A 6 0.88 -7.11 8.36
C GLU A 6 1.16 -6.90 9.85
N ASP A 7 0.52 -7.70 10.71
CA ASP A 7 0.66 -7.67 12.17
C ASP A 7 1.58 -8.78 12.70
N LEU A 8 2.26 -9.53 11.81
CA LEU A 8 3.18 -10.60 12.22
C LEU A 8 4.59 -10.04 12.43
N PHE A 9 5.13 -10.26 13.64
CA PHE A 9 6.56 -10.04 13.88
C PHE A 9 7.35 -11.25 13.38
N ILE A 10 8.12 -11.03 12.33
CA ILE A 10 8.92 -12.06 11.64
C ILE A 10 10.43 -11.88 11.85
N GLY A 11 10.82 -10.92 12.70
CA GLY A 11 12.18 -10.73 13.18
C GLY A 11 12.96 -9.60 12.49
N PRO A 12 14.09 -9.15 13.05
CA PRO A 12 14.77 -7.92 12.64
C PRO A 12 15.18 -7.86 11.16
N SER A 13 15.45 -9.02 10.55
CA SER A 13 15.83 -9.12 9.14
C SER A 13 14.68 -8.79 8.19
N ALA A 14 13.45 -8.68 8.67
CA ALA A 14 12.26 -8.34 7.89
C ALA A 14 12.25 -6.89 7.41
N SER A 15 13.00 -6.02 8.06
CA SER A 15 12.99 -4.60 7.79
C SER A 15 14.39 -4.12 7.35
N PRO A 16 14.48 -3.07 6.51
CA PRO A 16 15.74 -2.39 6.28
C PRO A 16 16.31 -1.80 7.57
N SER A 17 17.60 -1.48 7.57
CA SER A 17 18.22 -0.77 8.70
C SER A 17 17.68 0.67 8.78
N PHE A 18 16.91 0.99 9.82
CA PHE A 18 16.45 2.35 10.12
C PHE A 18 16.65 2.72 11.59
N SER A 19 16.77 4.03 11.85
CA SER A 19 17.13 4.58 13.17
C SER A 19 15.94 4.78 14.13
N GLN A 20 14.70 4.85 13.63
CA GLN A 20 13.53 5.27 14.41
C GLN A 20 12.48 4.17 14.65
N GLY A 21 12.85 2.88 14.52
CA GLY A 21 11.90 1.77 14.72
C GLY A 21 10.83 1.62 13.63
N PHE A 22 10.75 2.58 12.70
CA PHE A 22 9.99 2.51 11.46
C PHE A 22 10.65 3.30 10.33
N LEU A 23 10.17 3.09 9.11
CA LEU A 23 10.45 3.90 7.93
C LEU A 23 9.12 4.16 7.18
N TRP A 24 8.93 5.40 6.76
CA TRP A 24 7.75 5.87 6.04
C TRP A 24 8.22 6.60 4.79
N GLU A 25 8.01 6.00 3.61
CA GLU A 25 8.60 6.49 2.36
C GLU A 25 7.68 6.34 1.16
N ASP A 26 7.96 7.09 0.10
CA ASP A 26 7.25 6.98 -1.18
C ASP A 26 7.68 5.68 -1.90
N SER A 27 6.73 4.84 -2.29
CA SER A 27 7.04 3.56 -2.95
C SER A 27 7.49 3.71 -4.41
N ARG A 28 7.33 4.88 -5.05
CA ARG A 28 7.50 5.18 -6.49
C ARG A 28 6.66 4.36 -7.48
N ARG A 29 6.20 3.19 -7.06
CA ARG A 29 5.34 2.24 -7.78
C ARG A 29 3.91 2.78 -7.86
N ARG A 30 3.24 2.56 -9.00
CA ARG A 30 1.78 2.44 -9.01
C ARG A 30 1.37 1.15 -8.31
N VAL A 31 0.48 1.20 -7.34
CA VAL A 31 -0.10 -0.01 -6.73
C VAL A 31 -1.60 -0.04 -6.98
N ARG A 32 -2.11 -1.20 -7.39
CA ARG A 32 -3.54 -1.48 -7.56
C ARG A 32 -3.97 -2.66 -6.71
N VAL A 33 -5.16 -2.54 -6.13
CA VAL A 33 -5.79 -3.59 -5.32
C VAL A 33 -7.14 -3.93 -5.92
N VAL A 34 -7.40 -5.21 -6.12
CA VAL A 34 -8.63 -5.74 -6.72
C VAL A 34 -9.35 -6.63 -5.73
N TRP A 35 -10.66 -6.41 -5.58
CA TRP A 35 -11.58 -7.25 -4.82
C TRP A 35 -12.89 -7.37 -5.58
N ALA A 36 -13.45 -8.57 -5.67
CA ALA A 36 -14.72 -8.82 -6.36
C ALA A 36 -14.75 -8.26 -7.79
N SER A 37 -13.65 -8.48 -8.53
CA SER A 37 -13.44 -7.98 -9.90
C SER A 37 -13.44 -6.46 -10.05
N MET A 38 -13.38 -5.71 -8.95
CA MET A 38 -13.34 -4.25 -8.96
C MET A 38 -12.04 -3.74 -8.34
N THR A 39 -11.48 -2.69 -8.94
CA THR A 39 -10.33 -1.99 -8.34
C THR A 39 -10.81 -1.16 -7.16
N VAL A 40 -10.36 -1.53 -5.95
CA VAL A 40 -10.75 -0.86 -4.71
C VAL A 40 -9.76 0.24 -4.30
N ALA A 41 -8.51 0.17 -4.77
CA ALA A 41 -7.52 1.23 -4.65
C ALA A 41 -6.56 1.21 -5.85
N ASP A 42 -6.17 2.39 -6.33
CA ASP A 42 -5.24 2.57 -7.45
C ASP A 42 -4.48 3.89 -7.29
N SER A 43 -3.19 3.83 -6.99
CA SER A 43 -2.42 5.04 -6.70
C SER A 43 -0.98 4.93 -7.17
N THR A 44 -0.43 6.06 -7.63
CA THR A 44 1.01 6.28 -7.83
C THR A 44 1.65 7.08 -6.68
N ARG A 45 0.91 7.30 -5.59
CA ARG A 45 1.31 8.09 -4.42
C ARG A 45 1.24 7.24 -3.15
N VAL A 46 1.48 5.94 -3.31
CA VAL A 46 1.44 4.97 -2.22
C VAL A 46 2.67 5.15 -1.36
N MET A 47 2.42 5.21 -0.06
CA MET A 47 3.47 5.22 0.93
C MET A 47 3.74 3.77 1.38
N LEU A 48 5.02 3.42 1.45
CA LEU A 48 5.49 2.16 2.00
C LEU A 48 5.87 2.39 3.47
N PHE A 49 5.21 1.64 4.35
CA PHE A 49 5.51 1.67 5.77
C PHE A 49 6.27 0.41 6.17
N HIS A 50 7.46 0.59 6.73
CA HIS A 50 8.20 -0.47 7.39
C HIS A 50 8.11 -0.28 8.90
N GLU A 51 7.63 -1.30 9.60
CA GLU A 51 7.71 -1.38 11.06
C GLU A 51 8.79 -2.39 11.43
N PHE A 52 9.54 -2.10 12.50
CA PHE A 52 10.61 -2.98 12.95
C PHE A 52 10.15 -4.43 13.12
N GLY A 53 10.83 -5.32 12.37
CA GLY A 53 10.62 -6.76 12.41
C GLY A 53 9.31 -7.25 11.81
N ARG A 54 8.60 -6.40 11.04
CA ARG A 54 7.37 -6.75 10.32
C ARG A 54 7.57 -6.59 8.81
N LEU A 55 6.65 -7.19 8.06
CA LEU A 55 6.55 -7.00 6.61
C LEU A 55 6.13 -5.55 6.29
N PRO A 56 6.59 -5.00 5.15
CA PRO A 56 6.16 -3.67 4.75
C PRO A 56 4.68 -3.66 4.36
N VAL A 57 4.03 -2.51 4.56
CA VAL A 57 2.61 -2.30 4.30
C VAL A 57 2.42 -1.12 3.37
N PHE A 58 1.56 -1.28 2.35
CA PHE A 58 1.14 -0.19 1.49
C PHE A 58 0.04 0.64 2.15
N TYR A 59 0.24 1.95 2.16
CA TYR A 59 -0.74 2.94 2.59
C TYR A 59 -1.09 3.83 1.41
N PHE A 60 -2.37 3.82 1.03
CA PHE A 60 -2.94 4.58 -0.07
C PHE A 60 -3.51 5.90 0.46
N PRO A 61 -3.31 7.04 -0.22
CA PRO A 61 -4.12 8.21 0.04
C PRO A 61 -5.60 7.83 -0.08
N MET A 62 -6.44 8.20 0.89
CA MET A 62 -7.86 7.81 0.89
C MET A 62 -8.60 8.21 -0.39
N GLN A 63 -8.20 9.32 -1.01
CA GLN A 63 -8.77 9.81 -2.26
C GLN A 63 -8.46 8.93 -3.49
N ASP A 64 -7.47 8.04 -3.39
CA ASP A 64 -7.12 7.06 -4.43
C ASP A 64 -7.78 5.68 -4.15
N ALA A 65 -8.54 5.57 -3.07
CA ALA A 65 -9.36 4.42 -2.73
C ALA A 65 -10.84 4.68 -3.05
N ARG A 66 -11.55 3.63 -3.46
CA ARG A 66 -12.99 3.65 -3.70
C ARG A 66 -13.75 3.55 -2.37
N MET A 67 -13.68 4.63 -1.59
CA MET A 67 -14.34 4.74 -0.28
C MET A 67 -15.87 4.57 -0.36
N ASP A 68 -16.46 4.78 -1.54
CA ASP A 68 -17.87 4.52 -1.83
C ASP A 68 -18.25 3.03 -1.80
N LEU A 69 -17.26 2.12 -1.77
CA LEU A 69 -17.45 0.67 -1.63
C LEU A 69 -17.23 0.19 -0.19
N MET A 70 -16.94 1.12 0.73
CA MET A 70 -16.47 0.82 2.07
C MET A 70 -17.47 1.32 3.12
N GLU A 71 -17.84 0.43 4.03
CA GLU A 71 -18.71 0.70 5.17
C GLU A 71 -17.84 0.86 6.41
N ALA A 72 -17.93 2.02 7.09
CA ALA A 72 -17.24 2.21 8.36
C ALA A 72 -17.80 1.25 9.42
N THR A 73 -16.93 0.75 10.30
CA THR A 73 -17.31 -0.17 11.38
C THR A 73 -17.06 0.47 12.74
N GLU A 74 -17.67 -0.07 13.79
CA GLU A 74 -17.39 0.33 15.18
C GLU A 74 -16.09 -0.29 15.72
N GLN A 75 -15.38 -1.09 14.92
CA GLN A 75 -14.15 -1.72 15.35
C GLN A 75 -13.00 -0.71 15.38
N HIS A 76 -12.28 -0.73 16.49
CA HIS A 76 -11.07 0.03 16.71
C HIS A 76 -10.01 -0.82 17.39
N THR A 77 -8.74 -0.54 17.10
CA THR A 77 -7.59 -1.16 17.79
C THR A 77 -6.57 -0.09 18.12
N PHE A 78 -5.70 -0.34 19.09
CA PHE A 78 -4.67 0.63 19.49
C PHE A 78 -3.27 0.08 19.21
N SER A 79 -2.47 0.89 18.52
CA SER A 79 -1.05 0.68 18.32
C SER A 79 -0.24 1.69 19.15
N PRO A 80 0.75 1.26 19.95
CA PRO A 80 1.61 2.18 20.69
C PRO A 80 2.49 3.04 19.79
N LEU A 81 2.67 2.66 18.52
CA LEU A 81 3.44 3.40 17.53
C LEU A 81 2.55 4.35 16.71
N LYS A 82 1.35 3.90 16.34
CA LYS A 82 0.53 4.56 15.32
C LYS A 82 -0.69 5.29 15.89
N GLY A 83 -1.15 4.92 17.08
CA GLY A 83 -2.39 5.42 17.69
C GLY A 83 -3.57 4.49 17.45
N GLU A 84 -4.78 5.06 17.47
CA GLU A 84 -6.02 4.32 17.28
C GLU A 84 -6.32 4.08 15.79
N ALA A 85 -6.50 2.82 15.42
CA ALA A 85 -6.94 2.42 14.10
C ALA A 85 -8.47 2.38 14.04
N ALA A 86 -9.03 2.82 12.91
CA ALA A 86 -10.43 2.60 12.54
C ALA A 86 -10.49 1.59 11.38
N TYR A 87 -11.62 0.89 11.22
CA TYR A 87 -11.77 -0.20 10.25
C TYR A 87 -12.99 -0.03 9.36
N TRP A 88 -12.86 -0.54 8.13
CA TRP A 88 -13.90 -0.56 7.11
C TRP A 88 -14.12 -1.96 6.56
N THR A 89 -15.38 -2.30 6.29
CA THR A 89 -15.79 -3.48 5.55
C THR A 89 -16.00 -3.12 4.08
N ILE A 90 -15.49 -3.93 3.15
CA ILE A 90 -15.67 -3.71 1.71
C ILE A 90 -16.81 -4.61 1.22
N ARG A 91 -17.83 -4.02 0.60
CA ARG A 91 -18.99 -4.74 0.07
C ARG A 91 -19.19 -4.45 -1.41
N ILE A 92 -19.19 -5.52 -2.23
CA ILE A 92 -19.41 -5.44 -3.67
C ILE A 92 -20.35 -6.58 -4.07
N GLY A 93 -21.61 -6.24 -4.37
CA GLY A 93 -22.67 -7.23 -4.56
C GLY A 93 -22.82 -8.08 -3.29
N ASP A 94 -22.82 -9.40 -3.46
CA ASP A 94 -22.91 -10.36 -2.35
C ASP A 94 -21.56 -10.68 -1.68
N ARG A 95 -20.44 -10.13 -2.19
CA ARG A 95 -19.10 -10.37 -1.62
C ARG A 95 -18.79 -9.34 -0.55
N VAL A 96 -18.31 -9.84 0.60
CA VAL A 96 -17.98 -9.03 1.78
C VAL A 96 -16.56 -9.37 2.22
N ALA A 97 -15.74 -8.34 2.42
CA ALA A 97 -14.46 -8.44 3.10
C ALA A 97 -14.55 -7.63 4.40
N GLU A 98 -14.79 -8.33 5.51
CA GLU A 98 -15.05 -7.71 6.82
C GLU A 98 -13.77 -7.11 7.41
N HIS A 99 -13.86 -5.86 7.87
CA HIS A 99 -12.73 -5.12 8.47
C HIS A 99 -11.46 -5.17 7.61
N ALA A 100 -11.63 -5.22 6.28
CA ALA A 100 -10.55 -5.48 5.33
C ALA A 100 -9.65 -4.28 5.06
N ALA A 101 -10.08 -3.08 5.44
CA ALA A 101 -9.27 -1.88 5.36
C ALA A 101 -9.20 -1.15 6.70
N TRP A 102 -8.08 -0.49 6.97
CA TRP A 102 -7.89 0.29 8.19
C TRP A 102 -7.12 1.59 7.92
N SER A 103 -7.28 2.56 8.82
CA SER A 103 -6.55 3.82 8.81
C SER A 103 -6.34 4.34 10.22
N TYR A 104 -5.54 5.40 10.34
CA TYR A 104 -5.28 6.11 11.59
C TYR A 104 -5.76 7.56 11.44
N PRO A 105 -7.01 7.89 11.82
CA PRO A 105 -7.54 9.24 11.66
C PRO A 105 -6.81 10.28 12.50
N ASN A 106 -6.32 9.87 13.68
CA ASN A 106 -5.60 10.69 14.65
C ASN A 106 -4.30 9.98 15.05
N PRO A 107 -3.28 9.93 14.16
CA PRO A 107 -2.04 9.23 14.47
C PRO A 107 -1.26 9.93 15.59
N LEU A 108 -0.45 9.17 16.31
CA LEU A 108 0.40 9.74 17.38
C LEU A 108 1.41 10.74 16.81
N PRO A 109 1.66 11.89 17.48
CA PRO A 109 2.64 12.88 17.01
C PRO A 109 4.07 12.35 16.84
N SER A 110 4.45 11.33 17.62
CA SER A 110 5.75 10.66 17.54
C SER A 110 5.81 9.54 16.51
N GLY A 111 4.67 9.18 15.91
CA GLY A 111 4.55 8.10 14.94
C GLY A 111 4.68 8.57 13.49
N PRO A 112 4.51 7.64 12.53
CA PRO A 112 4.40 7.98 11.10
C PRO A 112 3.18 8.88 10.81
N GLN A 113 3.31 9.77 9.82
CA GLN A 113 2.23 10.66 9.37
C GLN A 113 1.18 9.92 8.54
N LEU A 114 0.39 9.07 9.20
CA LEU A 114 -0.61 8.19 8.57
C LEU A 114 -1.98 8.84 8.34
N GLN A 115 -2.17 10.10 8.77
CA GLN A 115 -3.46 10.78 8.64
C GLN A 115 -3.83 10.93 7.15
N GLY A 116 -5.05 10.56 6.79
CA GLY A 116 -5.53 10.61 5.41
C GLY A 116 -5.09 9.44 4.52
N TYR A 117 -4.44 8.42 5.09
CA TYR A 117 -4.07 7.20 4.40
C TYR A 117 -4.86 5.98 4.89
N LEU A 118 -5.06 5.02 4.00
CA LEU A 118 -5.74 3.75 4.23
C LEU A 118 -4.83 2.59 3.82
N ALA A 119 -4.81 1.51 4.58
CA ALA A 119 -4.21 0.24 4.19
C ALA A 119 -5.28 -0.85 4.08
N LEU A 120 -4.97 -1.92 3.32
CA LEU A 120 -5.86 -3.05 3.11
C LEU A 120 -5.15 -4.35 3.48
N TYR A 121 -5.88 -5.30 4.05
CA TYR A 121 -5.34 -6.60 4.44
C TYR A 121 -5.11 -7.43 3.19
N TRP A 122 -3.86 -7.81 2.96
CA TRP A 122 -3.41 -8.41 1.71
C TRP A 122 -4.18 -9.68 1.37
N GLU A 123 -4.28 -10.60 2.34
CA GLU A 123 -4.95 -11.90 2.17
C GLU A 123 -6.47 -11.79 1.96
N GLN A 124 -7.07 -10.64 2.28
CA GLN A 124 -8.51 -10.41 2.07
C GLN A 124 -8.84 -9.93 0.66
N MET A 125 -7.84 -9.54 -0.14
CA MET A 125 -8.02 -9.01 -1.49
C MET A 125 -7.74 -10.11 -2.54
N ASP A 126 -8.38 -10.02 -3.70
CA ASP A 126 -8.24 -11.03 -4.77
C ASP A 126 -6.89 -10.91 -5.49
N ALA A 127 -6.42 -9.66 -5.71
CA ALA A 127 -5.16 -9.41 -6.40
C ALA A 127 -4.54 -8.05 -6.05
N TRP A 128 -3.21 -8.02 -6.08
CA TRP A 128 -2.38 -6.83 -5.94
C TRP A 128 -1.49 -6.69 -7.17
N TYR A 129 -1.30 -5.47 -7.64
CA TYR A 129 -0.42 -5.17 -8.77
C TYR A 129 0.55 -4.06 -8.41
N GLU A 130 1.83 -4.24 -8.74
CA GLU A 130 2.83 -3.18 -8.80
C GLU A 130 3.08 -2.88 -10.28
N GLU A 131 2.79 -1.64 -10.70
CA GLU A 131 2.67 -1.25 -12.10
C GLU A 131 1.71 -2.17 -12.88
N GLU A 132 2.19 -2.89 -13.89
CA GLU A 132 1.41 -3.88 -14.64
C GLU A 132 1.67 -5.33 -14.20
N GLN A 133 2.48 -5.54 -13.17
CA GLN A 133 2.81 -6.88 -12.69
C GLN A 133 1.99 -7.25 -11.45
N GLN A 134 1.31 -8.39 -11.49
CA GLN A 134 0.67 -8.93 -10.30
C GLN A 134 1.72 -9.37 -9.26
N VAL A 135 1.47 -9.06 -8.00
CA VAL A 135 2.32 -9.42 -6.86
C VAL A 135 1.54 -10.32 -5.91
N PHE A 136 2.27 -11.24 -5.27
CA PHE A 136 1.73 -12.27 -4.40
C PHE A 136 2.34 -12.16 -2.99
N ALA A 137 1.65 -12.74 -2.02
CA ALA A 137 2.01 -12.80 -0.60
C ALA A 137 1.95 -11.47 0.19
N HIS A 138 2.82 -10.50 -0.11
CA HIS A 138 2.90 -9.23 0.63
C HIS A 138 3.65 -8.15 -0.18
N ALA A 139 3.67 -6.91 0.31
CA ALA A 139 4.38 -5.80 -0.32
C ALA A 139 5.88 -6.09 -0.43
N ARG A 140 6.50 -5.70 -1.54
CA ARG A 140 7.93 -5.96 -1.77
C ARG A 140 8.80 -4.91 -1.09
N ASP A 141 9.74 -5.38 -0.27
CA ASP A 141 10.80 -4.58 0.32
C ASP A 141 11.84 -4.19 -0.77
N PRO A 142 11.93 -2.91 -1.16
CA PRO A 142 12.87 -2.44 -2.19
C PRO A 142 14.33 -2.51 -1.76
N TYR A 143 14.63 -2.63 -0.46
CA TYR A 143 16.02 -2.71 0.02
C TYR A 143 16.62 -4.11 -0.08
N LYS A 144 15.84 -5.10 -0.53
CA LYS A 144 16.26 -6.51 -0.63
C LYS A 144 16.30 -7.05 -2.05
N ARG A 145 15.92 -6.24 -3.04
CA ARG A 145 15.82 -6.65 -4.43
C ARG A 145 15.92 -5.44 -5.36
N VAL A 146 16.41 -5.67 -6.56
CA VAL A 146 16.23 -4.74 -7.67
C VAL A 146 15.08 -5.27 -8.51
N ASP A 147 14.02 -4.48 -8.66
CA ASP A 147 12.85 -4.85 -9.45
C ASP A 147 12.86 -4.11 -10.79
N VAL A 148 12.44 -4.80 -11.86
CA VAL A 148 12.20 -4.20 -13.18
C VAL A 148 10.75 -4.48 -13.55
N LEU A 149 9.91 -3.45 -13.46
CA LEU A 149 8.46 -3.58 -13.59
C LEU A 149 7.98 -2.99 -14.93
N PRO A 150 7.19 -3.74 -15.72
CA PRO A 150 6.55 -3.19 -16.91
C PRO A 150 5.52 -2.14 -16.49
N SER A 151 5.51 -0.99 -17.15
CA SER A 151 4.60 0.11 -16.85
C SER A 151 3.83 0.55 -18.11
N SER A 152 2.56 0.90 -17.93
CA SER A 152 1.72 1.52 -18.97
C SER A 152 1.77 3.05 -18.97
N ARG A 153 2.58 3.64 -18.08
CA ARG A 153 2.71 5.10 -17.94
C ARG A 153 3.24 5.72 -19.24
N HIS A 154 2.75 6.92 -19.54
CA HIS A 154 3.26 7.72 -20.66
C HIS A 154 4.50 8.47 -20.22
N VAL A 155 5.65 8.13 -20.80
CA VAL A 155 6.93 8.81 -20.55
C VAL A 155 7.34 9.57 -21.79
N ARG A 156 7.61 10.86 -21.59
CA ARG A 156 8.13 11.76 -22.61
C ARG A 156 9.41 12.42 -22.14
N ILE A 157 10.45 12.38 -22.97
CA ILE A 157 11.71 13.13 -22.73
C ILE A 157 11.76 14.27 -23.73
N VAL A 158 11.88 15.49 -23.22
CA VAL A 158 11.90 16.73 -24.02
C VAL A 158 13.23 17.44 -23.79
N LEU A 159 13.93 17.76 -24.88
CA LEU A 159 15.18 18.52 -24.86
C LEU A 159 15.06 19.72 -25.82
N GLY A 160 15.21 20.94 -25.29
CA GLY A 160 15.10 22.16 -26.10
C GLY A 160 13.73 22.33 -26.79
N GLY A 161 12.65 21.85 -26.16
CA GLY A 161 11.30 21.86 -26.74
C GLY A 161 11.01 20.74 -27.74
N LEU A 162 12.01 19.95 -28.14
CA LEU A 162 11.85 18.78 -29.00
C LEU A 162 11.61 17.52 -28.17
N THR A 163 10.58 16.74 -28.53
CA THR A 163 10.37 15.41 -27.94
C THR A 163 11.33 14.40 -28.57
N ILE A 164 12.22 13.84 -27.77
CA ILE A 164 13.23 12.86 -28.21
C ILE A 164 12.88 11.42 -27.81
N VAL A 165 11.99 11.24 -26.82
CA VAL A 165 11.38 9.96 -26.46
C VAL A 165 9.90 10.18 -26.18
N ASP A 166 9.05 9.32 -26.70
CA ASP A 166 7.62 9.23 -26.37
C ASP A 166 7.23 7.74 -26.33
N THR A 167 6.93 7.22 -25.15
CA THR A 167 6.62 5.78 -24.97
C THR A 167 5.50 5.57 -23.96
N ARG A 168 4.71 4.53 -24.20
CA ARG A 168 3.66 4.01 -23.30
C ARG A 168 3.97 2.60 -22.78
N ARG A 169 5.23 2.16 -22.95
CA ARG A 169 5.73 0.86 -22.48
C ARG A 169 7.10 0.99 -21.79
N PRO A 170 7.31 1.96 -20.87
CA PRO A 170 8.56 2.03 -20.13
C PRO A 170 8.72 0.85 -19.15
N GLN A 171 9.96 0.64 -18.70
CA GLN A 171 10.30 -0.21 -17.56
C GLN A 171 10.61 0.70 -16.37
N LEU A 172 9.99 0.44 -15.21
CA LEU A 172 10.33 1.08 -13.95
C LEU A 172 11.40 0.23 -13.25
N VAL A 173 12.54 0.84 -12.92
CA VAL A 173 13.62 0.20 -12.17
C VAL A 173 13.65 0.78 -10.77
N LEU A 174 13.64 -0.08 -9.75
CA LEU A 174 13.60 0.26 -8.33
C LEU A 174 14.73 -0.43 -7.58
#